data_AF-A0A2U1FRU8-F1
#
_entry.id   AF-A0A2U1FRU8-F1
#
_cell.length_a   1.000
_cell.length_b   1.000
_cell.length_c   1.000
_cell.angle_alpha   90.00
_cell.angle_beta   90.00
_cell.angle_gamma   90.00
#
_symmetry.space_group_name_H-M   'P 1'
#
loop_
_entity.id
_entity.type
_entity.pdbx_description
1 polymer ?
#
loop_
_entity_poly.entity_id
_entity_poly.type
_entity_poly.pdbx_seq_one_letter_code
_entity_poly.pdbx_strand_id
1 'polypeptide(L)'
;MSASGGGKAILAALAANAGIAVAKFIGFAITGSSSMLAEGVHSVADTSNQGLLLLGRKRARRSADREHPFGYGRDRFFYAFVVALLIFTLGSVFALYEGIHKLSGSDELTSPIVAVVILVVAIALETYSFRTAVKESRELKGDQSWWGFIRNSVNPELPVVLLEDLGALVGLILALGGVGLSVLTGDVIWDAIGTICIGVLLGVIAIILIIETKSLLLGEGVSDRRAHAITDALVGGPVERVIHLRTQYIGPEELLVAAKIAVPASLSTADVARAIDDAEERLRSAMPEARIVYLEPDLDRTGSEAGLDDALDPTPS
;
A
#
# COMPACT_ATOMS: atom_id res chain seq x y z
N MET A 1 6.06 -19.80 -3.85
CA MET A 1 4.61 -19.97 -3.57
C MET A 1 4.16 -18.72 -2.82
N SER A 2 3.26 -17.89 -3.42
CA SER A 2 2.44 -16.80 -2.80
C SER A 2 1.91 -15.76 -3.82
N ALA A 3 1.73 -16.14 -5.09
CA ALA A 3 1.18 -15.25 -6.13
C ALA A 3 -0.34 -14.92 -5.97
N SER A 4 -1.03 -15.41 -4.93
CA SER A 4 -2.49 -15.47 -4.88
C SER A 4 -3.18 -14.75 -3.71
N GLY A 5 -2.45 -14.29 -2.68
CA GLY A 5 -3.06 -13.70 -1.48
C GLY A 5 -3.75 -12.36 -1.73
N GLY A 6 -2.99 -11.33 -2.12
CA GLY A 6 -3.53 -9.97 -2.31
C GLY A 6 -4.61 -9.87 -3.40
N GLY A 7 -4.56 -10.73 -4.42
CA GLY A 7 -5.59 -10.74 -5.46
C GLY A 7 -6.95 -11.24 -4.99
N LYS A 8 -6.95 -12.26 -4.13
CA LYS A 8 -8.19 -12.78 -3.53
C LYS A 8 -8.76 -11.75 -2.56
N ALA A 9 -7.90 -11.09 -1.80
CA ALA A 9 -8.28 -10.02 -0.88
C ALA A 9 -9.00 -8.88 -1.57
N ILE A 10 -8.40 -8.32 -2.63
CA ILE A 10 -9.01 -7.21 -3.38
C ILE A 10 -10.32 -7.65 -4.04
N LEU A 11 -10.42 -8.88 -4.54
CA LEU A 11 -11.65 -9.38 -5.14
C LEU A 11 -12.75 -9.60 -4.09
N ALA A 12 -12.40 -10.09 -2.90
CA ALA A 12 -13.31 -10.24 -1.78
C ALA A 12 -13.80 -8.87 -1.29
N ALA A 13 -12.89 -7.91 -1.11
CA ALA A 13 -13.21 -6.52 -0.76
C ALA A 13 -14.09 -5.86 -1.83
N LEU A 14 -13.76 -6.01 -3.12
CA LEU A 14 -14.59 -5.52 -4.23
C LEU A 14 -16.01 -6.09 -4.16
N ALA A 15 -16.15 -7.41 -3.96
CA ALA A 15 -17.45 -8.05 -3.88
C ALA A 15 -18.26 -7.58 -2.66
N ALA A 16 -17.59 -7.40 -1.51
CA ALA A 16 -18.20 -6.87 -0.30
C ALA A 16 -18.67 -5.42 -0.50
N ASN A 17 -17.79 -4.53 -0.95
CA ASN A 17 -18.08 -3.11 -1.17
C ASN A 17 -19.13 -2.89 -2.25
N ALA A 18 -19.10 -3.67 -3.34
CA ALA A 18 -20.16 -3.65 -4.35
C ALA A 18 -21.51 -4.11 -3.77
N GLY A 19 -21.51 -5.15 -2.92
CA GLY A 19 -22.72 -5.60 -2.22
C GLY A 19 -23.29 -4.54 -1.28
N ILE A 20 -22.44 -3.85 -0.53
CA ILE A 20 -22.81 -2.72 0.35
C ILE A 20 -23.37 -1.57 -0.48
N ALA A 21 -22.71 -1.21 -1.59
CA ALA A 21 -23.17 -0.15 -2.49
C ALA A 21 -24.58 -0.44 -3.02
N VAL A 22 -24.82 -1.67 -3.52
CA VAL A 22 -26.15 -2.09 -3.99
C VAL A 22 -27.20 -2.00 -2.88
N ALA A 23 -26.88 -2.48 -1.67
CA ALA A 23 -27.80 -2.40 -0.54
C ALA A 23 -28.17 -0.94 -0.19
N LYS A 24 -27.19 -0.02 -0.20
CA LYS A 24 -27.41 1.41 0.04
C LYS A 24 -28.26 2.06 -1.06
N PHE A 25 -28.03 1.75 -2.34
CA PHE A 25 -28.87 2.27 -3.43
C PHE A 25 -30.30 1.72 -3.39
N ILE A 26 -30.50 0.46 -3.01
CA ILE A 26 -31.85 -0.10 -2.79
C ILE A 26 -32.52 0.64 -1.63
N GLY A 27 -31.79 0.86 -0.54
CA GLY A 27 -32.24 1.69 0.58
C GLY A 27 -32.66 3.08 0.11
N PHE A 28 -31.92 3.69 -0.82
CA PHE A 28 -32.26 4.99 -1.38
C PHE A 28 -33.54 4.92 -2.22
N ALA A 29 -33.66 3.93 -3.10
CA ALA A 29 -34.85 3.77 -3.95
C ALA A 29 -36.14 3.58 -3.12
N ILE A 30 -36.03 2.94 -1.94
CA ILE A 30 -37.16 2.74 -1.02
C ILE A 30 -37.46 4.01 -0.22
N THR A 31 -36.42 4.68 0.30
CA THR A 31 -36.59 5.81 1.23
C THR A 31 -36.70 7.17 0.56
N GLY A 32 -36.24 7.31 -0.69
CA GLY A 32 -36.07 8.59 -1.37
C GLY A 32 -35.05 9.53 -0.70
N SER A 33 -34.27 9.04 0.27
CA SER A 33 -33.42 9.88 1.11
C SER A 33 -32.15 10.34 0.40
N SER A 34 -31.94 11.65 0.27
CA SER A 34 -30.70 12.24 -0.25
C SER A 34 -29.46 11.79 0.53
N SER A 35 -29.58 11.60 1.85
CA SER A 35 -28.52 11.05 2.70
C SER A 35 -28.15 9.62 2.31
N MET A 36 -29.15 8.77 2.01
CA MET A 36 -28.91 7.40 1.56
C MET A 36 -28.28 7.36 0.15
N LEU A 37 -28.63 8.30 -0.73
CA LEU A 37 -27.97 8.44 -2.03
C LEU A 37 -26.48 8.81 -1.87
N ALA A 38 -26.17 9.76 -0.98
CA ALA A 38 -24.79 10.17 -0.70
C ALA A 38 -23.96 9.00 -0.16
N GLU A 39 -24.52 8.23 0.76
CA GLU A 39 -23.92 6.99 1.28
C GLU A 39 -23.69 5.93 0.18
N GLY A 40 -24.63 5.79 -0.76
CA GLY A 40 -24.47 4.91 -1.92
C GLY A 40 -23.35 5.35 -2.86
N VAL A 41 -23.22 6.66 -3.10
CA VAL A 41 -22.11 7.24 -3.88
C VAL A 41 -20.77 7.01 -3.19
N HIS A 42 -20.70 7.12 -1.86
CA HIS A 42 -19.49 6.82 -1.10
C HIS A 42 -19.03 5.38 -1.33
N SER A 43 -19.93 4.41 -1.21
CA SER A 43 -19.58 3.00 -1.44
C SER A 43 -19.22 2.68 -2.91
N VAL A 44 -19.63 3.51 -3.87
CA VAL A 44 -19.12 3.43 -5.26
C VAL A 44 -17.69 3.96 -5.37
N ALA A 45 -17.36 5.02 -4.64
CA ALA A 45 -15.98 5.51 -4.56
C ALA A 45 -15.07 4.44 -3.94
N ASP A 46 -15.52 3.77 -2.86
CA ASP A 46 -14.80 2.66 -2.24
C ASP A 46 -14.61 1.51 -3.24
N THR A 47 -15.69 1.07 -3.90
CA THR A 47 -15.61 0.04 -4.95
C THR A 47 -14.65 0.42 -6.09
N SER A 48 -14.54 1.71 -6.40
CA SER A 48 -13.62 2.24 -7.41
C SER A 48 -12.16 2.11 -6.99
N ASN A 49 -11.84 2.18 -5.68
CA ASN A 49 -10.50 1.90 -5.16
C ASN A 49 -10.06 0.50 -5.57
N GLN A 50 -10.86 -0.52 -5.26
CA GLN A 50 -10.52 -1.90 -5.61
C GLN A 50 -10.45 -2.09 -7.13
N GLY A 51 -11.32 -1.43 -7.90
CA GLY A 51 -11.25 -1.42 -9.36
C GLY A 51 -9.92 -0.88 -9.91
N LEU A 52 -9.43 0.23 -9.35
CA LEU A 52 -8.13 0.82 -9.71
C LEU A 52 -6.96 -0.10 -9.32
N LEU A 53 -6.99 -0.70 -8.13
CA LEU A 53 -5.98 -1.67 -7.71
C LEU A 53 -5.94 -2.89 -8.63
N LEU A 54 -7.10 -3.44 -9.02
CA LEU A 54 -7.18 -4.55 -9.98
C LEU A 54 -6.67 -4.15 -11.37
N LEU A 55 -6.95 -2.92 -11.81
CA LEU A 55 -6.42 -2.39 -13.07
C LEU A 55 -4.88 -2.30 -13.01
N GLY A 56 -4.32 -1.80 -11.91
CA GLY A 56 -2.87 -1.78 -11.68
C GLY A 56 -2.26 -3.17 -11.74
N ARG A 57 -2.87 -4.17 -11.08
CA ARG A 57 -2.44 -5.58 -11.18
C ARG A 57 -2.50 -6.12 -12.59
N LYS A 58 -3.56 -5.81 -13.33
CA LYS A 58 -3.73 -6.27 -14.71
C LYS A 58 -2.65 -5.68 -15.61
N ARG A 59 -2.37 -4.39 -15.49
CA ARG A 59 -1.34 -3.73 -16.30
C ARG A 59 0.07 -4.14 -15.91
N ALA A 60 0.35 -4.36 -14.63
CA ALA A 60 1.64 -4.82 -14.16
C ALA A 60 2.05 -6.22 -14.65
N ARG A 61 1.09 -7.02 -15.13
CA ARG A 61 1.38 -8.33 -15.76
C ARG A 61 1.88 -8.21 -17.20
N ARG A 62 1.90 -7.01 -17.78
CA ARG A 62 2.42 -6.80 -19.13
C ARG A 62 3.93 -7.05 -19.14
N SER A 63 4.37 -7.85 -20.11
CA SER A 63 5.79 -8.13 -20.33
C SER A 63 6.58 -6.87 -20.68
N ALA A 64 7.89 -6.89 -20.40
CA ALA A 64 8.81 -5.84 -20.80
C ALA A 64 8.80 -5.61 -22.32
N ASP A 65 8.98 -4.36 -22.71
CA ASP A 65 9.16 -3.93 -24.09
C ASP A 65 10.30 -2.90 -24.19
N ARG A 66 10.50 -2.31 -25.37
CA ARG A 66 11.60 -1.37 -25.60
C ARG A 66 11.47 -0.07 -24.81
N GLU A 67 10.25 0.39 -24.55
CA GLU A 67 10.00 1.61 -23.77
C GLU A 67 10.13 1.31 -22.27
N HIS A 68 9.76 0.09 -21.85
CA HIS A 68 9.82 -0.37 -20.47
C HIS A 68 10.63 -1.68 -20.37
N PRO A 69 11.98 -1.60 -20.38
CA PRO A 69 12.85 -2.78 -20.43
C PRO A 69 12.79 -3.63 -19.16
N PHE A 70 12.36 -3.06 -18.05
CA PHE A 70 12.14 -3.76 -16.77
C PHE A 70 10.68 -4.17 -16.56
N GLY A 71 9.81 -4.01 -17.57
CA GLY A 71 8.40 -4.34 -17.47
C GLY A 71 7.57 -3.28 -16.75
N TYR A 72 6.34 -3.68 -16.39
CA TYR A 72 5.29 -2.79 -15.88
C TYR A 72 4.98 -3.03 -14.40
N GLY A 73 5.84 -3.71 -13.64
CA GLY A 73 5.61 -4.04 -12.22
C GLY A 73 5.19 -2.83 -11.36
N ARG A 74 5.76 -1.66 -11.65
CA ARG A 74 5.47 -0.37 -10.98
C ARG A 74 4.05 0.13 -11.17
N ASP A 75 3.28 -0.38 -12.12
CA ASP A 75 1.88 0.01 -12.28
C ASP A 75 1.07 -0.28 -11.01
N ARG A 76 1.41 -1.33 -10.25
CA ARG A 76 0.75 -1.58 -8.96
C ARG A 76 0.99 -0.44 -7.95
N PHE A 77 2.22 0.07 -7.89
CA PHE A 77 2.55 1.23 -7.05
C PHE A 77 1.85 2.49 -7.54
N PHE A 78 1.81 2.70 -8.86
CA PHE A 78 1.18 3.86 -9.48
C PHE A 78 -0.32 3.92 -9.18
N TYR A 79 -1.04 2.82 -9.39
CA TYR A 79 -2.48 2.79 -9.14
C TYR A 79 -2.82 2.88 -7.64
N ALA A 80 -1.99 2.32 -6.76
CA ALA A 80 -2.15 2.53 -5.32
C ALA A 80 -1.92 3.99 -4.91
N PHE A 81 -0.92 4.65 -5.51
CA PHE A 81 -0.68 6.08 -5.32
C PHE A 81 -1.84 6.94 -5.85
N VAL A 82 -2.42 6.59 -7.01
CA VAL A 82 -3.60 7.27 -7.56
C VAL A 82 -4.82 7.14 -6.63
N VAL A 83 -5.03 5.97 -6.03
CA VAL A 83 -6.09 5.76 -5.03
C VAL A 83 -5.87 6.66 -3.82
N ALA A 84 -4.65 6.65 -3.26
CA ALA A 84 -4.29 7.49 -2.12
C ALA A 84 -4.44 8.99 -2.42
N LEU A 85 -3.96 9.42 -3.59
CA LEU A 85 -3.95 10.82 -3.99
C LEU A 85 -5.34 11.33 -4.36
N LEU A 86 -6.11 10.60 -5.16
CA LEU A 86 -7.38 11.09 -5.67
C LEU A 86 -8.53 10.81 -4.72
N ILE A 87 -8.73 9.55 -4.32
CA ILE A 87 -9.97 9.14 -3.67
C ILE A 87 -9.98 9.55 -2.20
N PHE A 88 -8.90 9.27 -1.45
CA PHE A 88 -8.83 9.67 -0.05
C PHE A 88 -8.71 11.19 0.14
N THR A 89 -7.91 11.88 -0.69
CA THR A 89 -7.81 13.35 -0.60
C THR A 89 -9.12 14.02 -0.95
N LEU A 90 -9.80 13.58 -2.03
CA LEU A 90 -11.09 14.14 -2.41
C LEU A 90 -12.14 13.87 -1.33
N GLY A 91 -12.17 12.65 -0.77
CA GLY A 91 -13.04 12.30 0.36
C GLY A 91 -12.78 13.17 1.60
N SER A 92 -11.51 13.42 1.92
CA SER A 92 -11.10 14.31 3.01
C SER A 92 -11.59 15.75 2.78
N VAL A 93 -11.28 16.34 1.62
CA VAL A 93 -11.68 17.70 1.27
C VAL A 93 -13.20 17.86 1.25
N PHE A 94 -13.91 16.88 0.68
CA PHE A 94 -15.36 16.88 0.63
C PHE A 94 -15.98 16.83 2.04
N ALA A 95 -15.52 15.91 2.90
CA ALA A 95 -16.02 15.81 4.27
C ALA A 95 -15.68 17.05 5.11
N LEU A 96 -14.48 17.64 4.95
CA LEU A 96 -14.14 18.91 5.59
C LEU A 96 -15.03 20.05 5.12
N TYR A 97 -15.25 20.17 3.80
CA TYR A 97 -16.14 21.16 3.23
C TYR A 97 -17.57 21.03 3.76
N GLU A 98 -18.12 19.82 3.72
CA GLU A 98 -19.47 19.51 4.19
C GLU A 98 -19.61 19.81 5.69
N GLY A 99 -18.64 19.37 6.50
CA GLY A 99 -18.64 19.62 7.94
C GLY A 99 -18.57 21.11 8.30
N ILE A 100 -17.74 21.89 7.60
CA ILE A 100 -17.66 23.36 7.78
C ILE A 100 -18.96 24.04 7.30
N HIS A 101 -19.54 23.56 6.21
CA HIS A 101 -20.80 24.08 5.70
C HIS A 101 -21.95 23.88 6.70
N LYS A 102 -22.03 22.69 7.32
CA LYS A 102 -23.01 22.39 8.38
C LYS A 102 -22.92 23.33 9.59
N LEU A 103 -21.71 23.79 9.95
CA LEU A 103 -21.53 24.79 11.03
C LEU A 103 -22.15 26.15 10.71
N SER A 104 -22.38 26.46 9.43
CA SER A 104 -22.93 27.75 8.98
C SER A 104 -24.47 27.80 9.00
N GLY A 105 -25.14 26.75 9.49
CA GLY A 105 -26.58 26.74 9.75
C GLY A 105 -27.44 26.11 8.66
N SER A 106 -27.06 24.93 8.14
CA SER A 106 -27.87 24.18 7.16
C SER A 106 -28.68 23.04 7.79
N ASP A 107 -29.93 22.95 7.34
CA ASP A 107 -30.91 21.86 7.32
C ASP A 107 -30.95 20.81 8.45
N GLU A 108 -32.10 20.74 9.13
CA GLU A 108 -32.43 19.68 10.08
C GLU A 108 -32.28 18.29 9.45
N LEU A 109 -31.73 17.35 10.22
CA LEU A 109 -31.64 15.94 9.84
C LEU A 109 -33.05 15.41 9.50
N THR A 110 -33.33 15.18 8.21
CA THR A 110 -34.68 14.85 7.72
C THR A 110 -35.20 13.51 8.27
N SER A 111 -34.31 12.58 8.63
CA SER A 111 -34.67 11.32 9.30
C SER A 111 -33.50 10.71 10.09
N PRO A 112 -33.27 11.14 11.33
CA PRO A 112 -32.09 10.73 12.10
C PRO A 112 -32.08 9.25 12.47
N ILE A 113 -33.26 8.67 12.73
CA ILE A 113 -33.39 7.25 13.09
C ILE A 113 -32.99 6.35 11.91
N VAL A 114 -33.35 6.73 10.69
CA VAL A 114 -32.95 6.01 9.47
C VAL A 114 -31.44 6.06 9.29
N ALA A 115 -30.81 7.23 9.47
CA ALA A 115 -29.35 7.38 9.44
C ALA A 115 -28.66 6.47 10.48
N VAL A 116 -29.14 6.44 11.71
CA VAL A 116 -28.60 5.57 12.78
C VAL A 116 -28.69 4.09 12.41
N VAL A 117 -29.83 3.62 11.90
CA VAL A 117 -30.00 2.22 11.49
C VAL A 117 -29.02 1.86 10.36
N ILE A 118 -28.87 2.73 9.37
CA ILE A 118 -27.92 2.53 8.26
C ILE A 118 -26.49 2.45 8.77
N LEU A 119 -26.09 3.38 9.64
CA LEU A 119 -24.74 3.41 10.22
C LEU A 119 -24.44 2.13 10.99
N VAL A 120 -25.40 1.61 11.77
CA VAL A 120 -25.24 0.33 12.48
C VAL A 120 -25.08 -0.86 11.52
N VAL A 121 -25.89 -0.91 10.45
CA VAL A 121 -25.76 -1.95 9.42
C VAL A 121 -24.43 -1.83 8.69
N ALA A 122 -24.02 -0.62 8.32
CA ALA A 122 -22.75 -0.34 7.67
C ALA A 122 -21.58 -0.78 8.56
N ILE A 123 -21.57 -0.42 9.86
CA ILE A 123 -20.54 -0.86 10.81
C ILE A 123 -20.46 -2.40 10.86
N ALA A 124 -21.58 -3.11 10.84
CA ALA A 124 -21.57 -4.57 10.87
C ALA A 124 -20.95 -5.17 9.59
N LEU A 125 -21.32 -4.65 8.42
CA LEU A 125 -20.79 -5.10 7.12
C LEU A 125 -19.30 -4.74 6.97
N GLU A 126 -18.93 -3.52 7.33
CA GLU A 126 -17.56 -3.03 7.30
C GLU A 126 -16.67 -3.81 8.28
N THR A 127 -17.20 -4.15 9.47
CA THR A 127 -16.46 -4.98 10.44
C THR A 127 -16.18 -6.37 9.87
N TYR A 128 -17.10 -6.91 9.07
CA TYR A 128 -16.89 -8.19 8.38
C TYR A 128 -15.82 -8.07 7.27
N SER A 129 -15.86 -7.00 6.47
CA SER A 129 -14.83 -6.71 5.44
C SER A 129 -13.45 -6.58 6.09
N PHE A 130 -13.33 -5.70 7.09
CA PHE A 130 -12.09 -5.44 7.80
C PHE A 130 -11.50 -6.71 8.43
N ARG A 131 -12.34 -7.55 9.05
CA ARG A 131 -11.90 -8.84 9.60
C ARG A 131 -11.33 -9.78 8.53
N THR A 132 -11.89 -9.74 7.32
CA THR A 132 -11.40 -10.53 6.17
C THR A 132 -10.04 -10.01 5.72
N ALA A 133 -9.90 -8.69 5.52
CA ALA A 133 -8.64 -8.05 5.15
C ALA A 133 -7.54 -8.29 6.21
N VAL A 134 -7.87 -8.20 7.50
CA VAL A 134 -6.97 -8.53 8.61
C VAL A 134 -6.54 -9.99 8.58
N LYS A 135 -7.46 -10.92 8.30
CA LYS A 135 -7.15 -12.35 8.24
C LYS A 135 -6.17 -12.66 7.12
N GLU A 136 -6.38 -12.12 5.92
CA GLU A 136 -5.49 -12.32 4.77
C GLU A 136 -4.14 -11.62 4.96
N SER A 137 -4.14 -10.46 5.60
CA SER A 137 -2.91 -9.70 5.87
C SER A 137 -2.08 -10.33 6.99
N ARG A 138 -2.69 -11.06 7.93
CA ARG A 138 -1.96 -11.72 9.04
C ARG A 138 -0.92 -12.72 8.55
N GLU A 139 -1.21 -13.47 7.49
CA GLU A 139 -0.27 -14.43 6.90
C GLU A 139 0.98 -13.72 6.34
N LEU A 140 0.81 -12.52 5.80
CA LEU A 140 1.90 -11.72 5.21
C LEU A 140 2.61 -10.82 6.23
N LYS A 141 1.91 -10.39 7.27
CA LYS A 141 2.46 -9.62 8.39
C LYS A 141 3.56 -10.41 9.12
N GLY A 142 3.36 -11.72 9.30
CA GLY A 142 4.21 -12.54 10.16
C GLY A 142 4.31 -11.92 11.56
N ASP A 143 5.53 -11.79 12.06
CA ASP A 143 5.82 -11.27 13.41
C ASP A 143 5.88 -9.73 13.49
N GLN A 144 5.72 -9.01 12.38
CA GLN A 144 5.80 -7.55 12.36
C GLN A 144 4.63 -6.90 13.11
N SER A 145 4.81 -5.69 13.64
CA SER A 145 3.67 -4.89 14.12
C SER A 145 2.79 -4.48 12.93
N TRP A 146 1.52 -4.14 13.17
CA TRP A 146 0.64 -3.64 12.10
C TRP A 146 1.17 -2.37 11.45
N TRP A 147 1.69 -1.45 12.26
CA TRP A 147 2.35 -0.24 11.75
C TRP A 147 3.59 -0.57 10.93
N GLY A 148 4.42 -1.51 11.41
CA GLY A 148 5.57 -2.00 10.66
C GLY A 148 5.18 -2.64 9.33
N PHE A 149 4.06 -3.37 9.30
CA PHE A 149 3.53 -3.94 8.06
C PHE A 149 3.03 -2.89 7.08
N ILE A 150 2.32 -1.87 7.56
CA ILE A 150 1.85 -0.77 6.69
C ILE A 150 3.04 -0.03 6.06
N ARG A 151 4.06 0.27 6.86
CA ARG A 151 5.24 1.03 6.42
C ARG A 151 6.24 0.23 5.58
N ASN A 152 6.46 -1.05 5.91
CA ASN A 152 7.49 -1.87 5.26
C ASN A 152 6.93 -2.82 4.20
N SER A 153 5.62 -2.78 3.91
CA SER A 153 5.04 -3.68 2.92
C SER A 153 5.35 -3.21 1.51
N VAL A 154 6.09 -4.05 0.79
CA VAL A 154 6.34 -3.89 -0.64
C VAL A 154 5.09 -4.12 -1.50
N ASN A 155 4.04 -4.73 -0.95
CA ASN A 155 2.75 -4.81 -1.62
C ASN A 155 1.86 -3.65 -1.15
N PRO A 156 1.60 -2.65 -2.00
CA PRO A 156 0.84 -1.46 -1.58
C PRO A 156 -0.65 -1.76 -1.39
N GLU A 157 -1.18 -2.83 -1.99
CA GLU A 157 -2.62 -3.10 -2.04
C GLU A 157 -3.20 -3.42 -0.66
N LEU A 158 -2.49 -4.22 0.13
CA LEU A 158 -2.99 -4.68 1.42
C LEU A 158 -2.96 -3.58 2.49
N PRO A 159 -1.87 -2.80 2.66
CA PRO A 159 -1.89 -1.61 3.51
C PRO A 159 -2.98 -0.62 3.13
N VAL A 160 -3.19 -0.38 1.83
CA VAL A 160 -4.27 0.50 1.34
C VAL A 160 -5.63 -0.01 1.81
N VAL A 161 -5.98 -1.28 1.52
CA VAL A 161 -7.27 -1.86 1.92
C VAL A 161 -7.44 -1.89 3.45
N LEU A 162 -6.39 -2.20 4.21
CA LEU A 162 -6.48 -2.19 5.68
C LEU A 162 -6.72 -0.80 6.25
N LEU A 163 -6.03 0.22 5.73
CA LEU A 163 -6.21 1.60 6.19
C LEU A 163 -7.54 2.18 5.71
N GLU A 164 -8.01 1.78 4.53
CA GLU A 164 -9.34 2.07 4.01
C GLU A 164 -10.43 1.57 4.96
N ASP A 165 -10.51 0.24 5.16
CA ASP A 165 -11.53 -0.40 5.99
C ASP A 165 -11.46 0.08 7.46
N LEU A 166 -10.26 0.30 8.00
CA LEU A 166 -10.09 0.88 9.33
C LEU A 166 -10.61 2.32 9.39
N GLY A 167 -10.27 3.13 8.38
CA GLY A 167 -10.73 4.50 8.24
C GLY A 167 -12.25 4.58 8.12
N ALA A 168 -12.85 3.72 7.30
CA ALA A 168 -14.28 3.59 7.14
C ALA A 168 -14.96 3.23 8.46
N LEU A 169 -14.44 2.23 9.20
CA LEU A 169 -14.98 1.85 10.51
C LEU A 169 -14.93 2.98 11.53
N VAL A 170 -13.77 3.62 11.69
CA VAL A 170 -13.62 4.74 12.62
C VAL A 170 -14.50 5.90 12.17
N GLY A 171 -14.57 6.18 10.88
CA GLY A 171 -15.43 7.21 10.30
C GLY A 171 -16.92 6.95 10.57
N LEU A 172 -17.38 5.72 10.41
CA LEU A 172 -18.75 5.30 10.73
C LEU A 172 -19.08 5.46 12.22
N ILE A 173 -18.12 5.15 13.11
CA ILE A 173 -18.28 5.37 14.56
C ILE A 173 -18.37 6.87 14.87
N LEU A 174 -17.54 7.70 14.24
CA LEU A 174 -17.58 9.16 14.38
C LEU A 174 -18.91 9.74 13.86
N ALA A 175 -19.39 9.27 12.70
CA ALA A 175 -20.68 9.64 12.16
C ALA A 175 -21.83 9.26 13.11
N LEU A 176 -21.83 8.02 13.62
CA LEU A 176 -22.84 7.55 14.56
C LEU A 176 -22.83 8.36 15.86
N GLY A 177 -21.65 8.70 16.36
CA GLY A 177 -21.48 9.59 17.51
C GLY A 177 -22.02 11.00 17.24
N GLY A 178 -21.66 11.59 16.10
CA GLY A 178 -22.10 12.94 15.72
C GLY A 178 -23.61 13.04 15.53
N VAL A 179 -24.18 12.15 14.72
CA VAL A 179 -25.64 12.07 14.50
C VAL A 179 -26.37 11.74 15.81
N GLY A 180 -25.87 10.77 16.58
CA GLY A 180 -26.47 10.36 17.84
C GLY A 180 -26.51 11.48 18.88
N LEU A 181 -25.40 12.21 19.05
CA LEU A 181 -25.36 13.38 19.93
C LEU A 181 -26.25 14.51 19.42
N SER A 182 -26.31 14.71 18.11
CA SER A 182 -27.20 15.72 17.52
C SER A 182 -28.68 15.43 17.84
N VAL A 183 -29.10 14.17 17.73
CA VAL A 183 -30.46 13.73 18.10
C VAL A 183 -30.74 13.89 19.59
N LEU A 184 -29.77 13.53 20.45
CA LEU A 184 -29.95 13.58 21.91
C LEU A 184 -29.96 15.00 22.46
N THR A 185 -29.18 15.90 21.87
CA THR A 185 -29.04 17.29 22.34
C THR A 185 -29.95 18.27 21.60
N GLY A 186 -30.45 17.90 20.41
CA GLY A 186 -31.15 18.79 19.51
C GLY A 186 -30.23 19.79 18.79
N ASP A 187 -28.91 19.63 18.89
CA ASP A 187 -27.93 20.54 18.31
C ASP A 187 -27.23 19.90 17.09
N VAL A 188 -27.40 20.51 15.92
CA VAL A 188 -26.82 20.05 14.64
C VAL A 188 -25.29 20.19 14.60
N ILE A 189 -24.69 20.96 15.50
CA ILE A 189 -23.24 21.16 15.59
C ILE A 189 -22.50 19.83 15.80
N TRP A 190 -23.09 18.87 16.53
CA TRP A 190 -22.44 17.58 16.78
C TRP A 190 -22.25 16.74 15.51
N ASP A 191 -23.21 16.78 14.58
CA ASP A 191 -23.08 16.12 13.27
C ASP A 191 -22.02 16.80 12.41
N ALA A 192 -21.94 18.13 12.46
CA ALA A 192 -20.90 18.91 11.79
C ALA A 192 -19.49 18.54 12.32
N ILE A 193 -19.31 18.47 13.64
CA ILE A 193 -18.04 18.06 14.26
C ILE A 193 -17.68 16.63 13.85
N GLY A 194 -18.62 15.69 13.89
CA GLY A 194 -18.40 14.32 13.45
C GLY A 194 -17.94 14.26 11.99
N THR A 195 -18.59 15.02 11.11
CA THR A 195 -18.24 15.13 9.68
C THR A 195 -16.82 15.70 9.49
N ILE A 196 -16.44 16.75 10.23
CA ILE A 196 -15.08 17.32 10.19
C ILE A 196 -14.04 16.29 10.66
N CYS A 197 -14.30 15.57 11.75
CA CYS A 197 -13.41 14.54 12.26
C CYS A 197 -13.17 13.42 11.23
N ILE A 198 -14.20 13.03 10.48
CA ILE A 198 -14.06 12.08 9.34
C ILE A 198 -13.15 12.67 8.26
N GLY A 199 -13.36 13.94 7.89
CA GLY A 199 -12.51 14.63 6.91
C GLY A 199 -11.03 14.67 7.31
N VAL A 200 -10.73 14.95 8.59
CA VAL A 200 -9.38 14.90 9.14
C VAL A 200 -8.82 13.47 9.10
N LEU A 201 -9.60 12.48 9.51
CA LEU A 201 -9.21 11.07 9.50
C LEU A 201 -8.80 10.61 8.08
N LEU A 202 -9.64 10.89 7.09
CA LEU A 202 -9.36 10.58 5.68
C LEU A 202 -8.10 11.30 5.18
N GLY A 203 -7.88 12.54 5.61
CA GLY A 203 -6.68 13.30 5.26
C GLY A 203 -5.41 12.68 5.84
N VAL A 204 -5.46 12.23 7.10
CA VAL A 204 -4.34 11.51 7.74
C VAL A 204 -4.05 10.21 6.99
N ILE A 205 -5.08 9.42 6.66
CA ILE A 205 -4.93 8.18 5.90
C ILE A 205 -4.33 8.46 4.51
N ALA A 206 -4.83 9.49 3.81
CA ALA A 206 -4.31 9.91 2.51
C ALA A 206 -2.82 10.22 2.60
N ILE A 207 -2.40 11.02 3.59
CA ILE A 207 -1.00 11.40 3.79
C ILE A 207 -0.12 10.17 4.03
N ILE A 208 -0.54 9.26 4.92
CA ILE A 208 0.21 8.03 5.19
C ILE A 208 0.36 7.22 3.90
N LEU A 209 -0.74 6.94 3.20
CA LEU A 209 -0.71 6.14 1.98
C LEU A 209 0.11 6.80 0.86
N ILE A 210 0.02 8.13 0.69
CA ILE A 210 0.80 8.88 -0.30
C ILE A 210 2.30 8.75 -0.01
N ILE A 211 2.73 8.91 1.25
CA ILE A 211 4.15 8.82 1.62
C ILE A 211 4.68 7.41 1.34
N GLU A 212 3.97 6.37 1.78
CA GLU A 212 4.43 4.98 1.63
C GLU A 212 4.41 4.55 0.15
N THR A 213 3.35 4.85 -0.60
CA THR A 213 3.28 4.48 -2.02
C THR A 213 4.24 5.29 -2.90
N LYS A 214 4.57 6.53 -2.53
CA LYS A 214 5.60 7.33 -3.21
C LYS A 214 6.98 6.71 -3.07
N SER A 215 7.35 6.21 -1.89
CA SER A 215 8.63 5.53 -1.67
C SER A 215 8.82 4.37 -2.64
N LEU A 216 7.79 3.52 -2.76
CA LEU A 216 7.78 2.38 -3.69
C LEU A 216 7.88 2.81 -5.17
N LEU A 217 7.30 3.95 -5.54
CA LEU A 217 7.40 4.51 -6.90
C LEU A 217 8.80 5.04 -7.24
N LEU A 218 9.47 5.66 -6.27
CA LEU A 218 10.87 6.08 -6.42
C LEU A 218 11.82 4.88 -6.47
N GLY A 219 11.33 3.73 -6.01
CA GLY A 219 11.99 2.44 -6.07
C GLY A 219 12.85 2.23 -4.84
N GLU A 220 12.17 1.94 -3.74
CA GLU A 220 12.72 1.58 -2.45
C GLU A 220 13.62 0.34 -2.53
N GLY A 221 14.71 0.35 -1.77
CA GLY A 221 15.61 -0.78 -1.62
C GLY A 221 15.09 -1.81 -0.64
N VAL A 222 15.84 -2.89 -0.44
CA VAL A 222 15.54 -3.87 0.60
C VAL A 222 15.93 -3.34 1.98
N SER A 223 15.31 -3.85 3.03
CA SER A 223 15.72 -3.57 4.42
C SER A 223 17.12 -4.11 4.73
N ASP A 224 17.79 -3.56 5.74
CA ASP A 224 19.16 -3.96 6.12
C ASP A 224 19.29 -5.48 6.32
N ARG A 225 18.32 -6.10 7.00
CA ARG A 225 18.32 -7.56 7.21
C ARG A 225 18.34 -8.32 5.88
N ARG A 226 17.58 -7.87 4.89
CA ARG A 226 17.55 -8.46 3.55
C ARG A 226 18.82 -8.14 2.77
N ALA A 227 19.37 -6.93 2.92
CA ALA A 227 20.64 -6.56 2.31
C ALA A 227 21.78 -7.47 2.79
N HIS A 228 21.84 -7.77 4.10
CA HIS A 228 22.80 -8.74 4.65
C HIS A 228 22.58 -10.14 4.07
N ALA A 229 21.33 -10.60 3.98
CA ALA A 229 21.03 -11.89 3.37
C ALA A 229 21.44 -11.98 1.89
N ILE A 230 21.30 -10.88 1.12
CA ILE A 230 21.79 -10.79 -0.27
C ILE A 230 23.31 -10.91 -0.29
N THR A 231 23.99 -10.12 0.56
CA THR A 231 25.45 -10.14 0.67
C THR A 231 25.96 -11.54 1.00
N ASP A 232 25.38 -12.18 2.01
CA ASP A 232 25.74 -13.53 2.45
C ASP A 232 25.50 -14.57 1.35
N ALA A 233 24.42 -14.44 0.57
CA ALA A 233 24.11 -15.35 -0.53
C ALA A 233 25.07 -15.20 -1.73
N LEU A 234 25.54 -13.97 -2.00
CA LEU A 234 26.49 -13.68 -3.07
C LEU A 234 27.88 -14.23 -2.76
N VAL A 235 28.30 -14.17 -1.49
CA VAL A 235 29.62 -14.65 -1.04
C VAL A 235 29.70 -16.18 -1.13
N GLY A 236 30.78 -16.68 -1.73
CA GLY A 236 31.02 -18.12 -1.89
C GLY A 236 31.84 -18.46 -3.13
N GLY A 237 32.55 -19.59 -3.06
CA GLY A 237 33.47 -19.99 -4.12
C GLY A 237 34.57 -18.93 -4.29
N PRO A 238 34.83 -18.44 -5.52
CA PRO A 238 35.81 -17.38 -5.76
C PRO A 238 35.36 -15.96 -5.38
N VAL A 239 34.10 -15.75 -4.98
CA VAL A 239 33.60 -14.43 -4.54
C VAL A 239 33.93 -14.23 -3.07
N GLU A 240 34.87 -13.33 -2.78
CA GLU A 240 35.39 -13.10 -1.43
C GLU A 240 34.44 -12.23 -0.58
N ARG A 241 33.89 -11.17 -1.19
CA ARG A 241 32.92 -10.26 -0.55
C ARG A 241 32.15 -9.43 -1.58
N VAL A 242 31.11 -8.75 -1.11
CA VAL A 242 30.40 -7.70 -1.87
C VAL A 242 31.00 -6.33 -1.53
N ILE A 243 31.40 -5.56 -2.54
CA ILE A 243 31.99 -4.22 -2.41
C ILE A 243 30.87 -3.17 -2.33
N HIS A 244 29.92 -3.23 -3.26
CA HIS A 244 28.74 -2.37 -3.26
C HIS A 244 27.50 -3.18 -3.56
N LEU A 245 26.40 -2.86 -2.88
CA LEU A 245 25.10 -3.44 -3.12
C LEU A 245 24.08 -2.30 -3.32
N ARG A 246 23.38 -2.32 -4.45
CA ARG A 246 22.23 -1.47 -4.72
C ARG A 246 21.05 -2.36 -5.06
N THR A 247 19.93 -2.09 -4.41
CA THR A 247 18.71 -2.85 -4.61
C THR A 247 17.54 -1.91 -4.84
N GLN A 248 16.57 -2.37 -5.61
CA GLN A 248 15.37 -1.59 -5.88
C GLN A 248 14.21 -2.51 -6.24
N TYR A 249 13.06 -2.31 -5.63
CA TYR A 249 11.82 -2.93 -6.09
C TYR A 249 11.33 -2.28 -7.38
N ILE A 250 11.18 -3.10 -8.42
CA ILE A 250 10.57 -2.73 -9.71
C ILE A 250 9.13 -3.23 -9.83
N GLY A 251 8.72 -4.07 -8.89
CA GLY A 251 7.36 -4.48 -8.60
C GLY A 251 7.31 -5.20 -7.25
N PRO A 252 6.12 -5.51 -6.70
CA PRO A 252 6.01 -6.13 -5.37
C PRO A 252 6.69 -7.51 -5.26
N GLU A 253 6.83 -8.23 -6.38
CA GLU A 253 7.49 -9.53 -6.46
C GLU A 253 8.75 -9.52 -7.35
N GLU A 254 9.25 -8.33 -7.70
CA GLU A 254 10.35 -8.16 -8.63
C GLU A 254 11.38 -7.21 -8.04
N LEU A 255 12.49 -7.79 -7.60
CA LEU A 255 13.64 -7.10 -7.04
C LEU A 255 14.75 -7.03 -8.09
N LEU A 256 15.28 -5.82 -8.28
CA LEU A 256 16.53 -5.58 -8.99
C LEU A 256 17.67 -5.57 -7.97
N VAL A 257 18.71 -6.36 -8.23
CA VAL A 257 19.94 -6.41 -7.45
C VAL A 257 21.10 -6.05 -8.36
N ALA A 258 21.79 -4.96 -8.05
CA ALA A 258 23.04 -4.57 -8.69
C ALA A 258 24.14 -4.61 -7.65
N ALA A 259 25.13 -5.48 -7.84
CA ALA A 259 26.21 -5.66 -6.88
C ALA A 259 27.57 -5.68 -7.56
N LYS A 260 28.55 -5.08 -6.89
CA LYS A 260 29.96 -5.20 -7.23
C LYS A 260 30.59 -6.25 -6.32
N ILE A 261 31.20 -7.28 -6.90
CA ILE A 261 31.72 -8.44 -6.17
C ILE A 261 33.25 -8.51 -6.30
N ALA A 262 33.92 -8.77 -5.18
CA ALA A 262 35.37 -8.93 -5.14
C ALA A 262 35.76 -10.35 -5.57
N VAL A 263 36.64 -10.44 -6.55
CA VAL A 263 37.21 -11.70 -7.04
C VAL A 263 38.75 -11.65 -7.05
N PRO A 264 39.44 -12.78 -6.80
CA PRO A 264 40.88 -12.87 -6.86
C PRO A 264 41.48 -12.40 -8.20
N ALA A 265 42.58 -11.65 -8.14
CA ALA A 265 43.30 -11.18 -9.33
C ALA A 265 43.89 -12.30 -10.19
N SER A 266 44.03 -13.50 -9.63
CA SER A 266 44.59 -14.68 -10.31
C SER A 266 43.57 -15.45 -11.16
N LEU A 267 42.29 -15.11 -11.11
CA LEU A 267 41.25 -15.81 -11.87
C LEU A 267 41.35 -15.52 -13.36
N SER A 268 41.16 -16.55 -14.19
CA SER A 268 40.97 -16.35 -15.62
C SER A 268 39.60 -15.74 -15.90
N THR A 269 39.42 -15.10 -17.06
CA THR A 269 38.12 -14.55 -17.46
C THR A 269 37.00 -15.60 -17.47
N ALA A 270 37.32 -16.85 -17.83
CA ALA A 270 36.35 -17.95 -17.80
C ALA A 270 35.97 -18.35 -16.36
N ASP A 271 36.90 -18.25 -15.41
CA ASP A 271 36.61 -18.52 -14.00
C ASP A 271 35.80 -17.39 -13.36
N VAL A 272 36.06 -16.13 -13.74
CA VAL A 272 35.24 -14.98 -13.32
C VAL A 272 33.81 -15.13 -13.81
N ALA A 273 33.60 -15.52 -15.07
CA ALA A 273 32.26 -15.76 -15.61
C ALA A 273 31.52 -16.86 -14.81
N ARG A 274 32.19 -17.98 -14.52
CA ARG A 274 31.62 -19.03 -13.67
C ARG A 274 31.31 -18.57 -12.25
N ALA A 275 32.18 -17.76 -11.65
CA ALA A 275 31.95 -17.21 -10.32
C ALA A 275 30.72 -16.30 -10.27
N ILE A 276 30.46 -15.54 -11.33
CA ILE A 276 29.25 -14.72 -11.48
C ILE A 276 28.01 -15.61 -11.60
N ASP A 277 28.04 -16.61 -12.49
CA ASP A 277 26.91 -17.54 -12.69
C ASP A 277 26.55 -18.27 -11.39
N ASP A 278 27.56 -18.78 -10.67
CA ASP A 278 27.37 -19.47 -9.39
C ASP A 278 26.81 -18.51 -8.30
N ALA A 279 27.26 -17.25 -8.27
CA ALA A 279 26.76 -16.25 -7.34
C ALA A 279 25.31 -15.86 -7.64
N GLU A 280 24.95 -15.73 -8.92
CA GLU A 280 23.57 -15.49 -9.35
C GLU A 280 22.65 -16.65 -8.96
N GLU A 281 23.08 -17.90 -9.16
CA GLU A 281 22.28 -19.08 -8.79
C GLU A 281 22.05 -19.16 -7.27
N ARG A 282 23.08 -18.88 -6.45
CA ARG A 282 22.94 -18.79 -4.99
C ARG A 282 21.97 -17.70 -4.58
N LEU A 283 22.10 -16.50 -5.17
CA LEU A 283 21.20 -15.38 -4.89
C LEU A 283 19.75 -15.73 -5.25
N ARG A 284 19.50 -16.28 -6.43
CA ARG A 284 18.14 -16.66 -6.87
C ARG A 284 17.54 -17.78 -6.01
N SER A 285 18.37 -18.67 -5.48
CA SER A 285 17.95 -19.72 -4.56
C SER A 285 17.55 -19.16 -3.19
N ALA A 286 18.32 -18.20 -2.67
CA ALA A 286 18.03 -17.53 -1.41
C ALA A 286 16.87 -16.52 -1.50
N MET A 287 16.75 -15.85 -2.65
CA MET A 287 15.79 -14.76 -2.90
C MET A 287 15.14 -14.92 -4.28
N PRO A 288 14.07 -15.72 -4.39
CA PRO A 288 13.37 -15.96 -5.65
C PRO A 288 12.79 -14.70 -6.30
N GLU A 289 12.57 -13.63 -5.54
CA GLU A 289 12.15 -12.32 -6.04
C GLU A 289 13.27 -11.53 -6.74
N ALA A 290 14.54 -11.89 -6.59
CA ALA A 290 15.69 -11.28 -7.27
C ALA A 290 15.68 -11.66 -8.78
N ARG A 291 14.76 -11.04 -9.52
CA ARG A 291 14.53 -11.35 -10.93
C ARG A 291 15.59 -10.77 -11.83
N ILE A 292 16.03 -9.55 -11.53
CA ILE A 292 17.03 -8.83 -12.32
C ILE A 292 18.28 -8.71 -11.48
N VAL A 293 19.37 -9.33 -11.94
CA VAL A 293 20.63 -9.38 -11.22
C VAL A 293 21.73 -8.86 -12.15
N TYR A 294 22.47 -7.87 -11.68
CA TYR A 294 23.68 -7.36 -12.32
C TYR A 294 24.84 -7.52 -11.35
N LEU A 295 25.78 -8.41 -11.67
CA LEU A 295 27.00 -8.59 -10.89
C LEU A 295 28.19 -8.06 -11.68
N GLU A 296 28.89 -7.10 -11.10
CA GLU A 296 30.12 -6.52 -11.66
C GLU A 296 31.33 -7.07 -10.88
N PRO A 297 32.23 -7.85 -11.51
CA PRO A 297 33.44 -8.31 -10.85
C PRO A 297 34.47 -7.18 -10.73
N ASP A 298 35.14 -7.07 -9.59
CA ASP A 298 36.29 -6.17 -9.39
C ASP A 298 37.31 -6.81 -8.44
N LEU A 299 38.48 -6.19 -8.38
CA LEU A 299 39.54 -6.56 -7.45
C LEU A 299 39.29 -5.88 -6.10
N ASP A 300 39.61 -6.56 -5.02
CA ASP A 300 39.61 -5.92 -3.70
C ASP A 300 40.75 -4.89 -3.60
N ARG A 301 40.39 -3.61 -3.50
CA ARG A 301 41.32 -2.48 -3.33
C ARG A 301 41.22 -1.81 -1.96
N THR A 302 40.56 -2.43 -0.96
CA THR A 302 40.41 -1.81 0.37
C THR A 302 41.72 -1.60 1.14
N GLY A 303 42.84 -2.10 0.64
CA GLY A 303 44.18 -1.70 1.11
C GLY A 303 44.74 -0.41 0.48
N SER A 304 44.10 0.16 -0.56
CA SER A 304 44.67 1.22 -1.41
C SER A 304 43.85 2.51 -1.53
N GLU A 305 42.54 2.50 -1.22
CA GLU A 305 41.64 3.64 -1.49
C GLU A 305 40.77 4.01 -0.27
N ALA A 306 41.39 4.38 0.86
CA ALA A 306 40.69 4.89 2.03
C ALA A 306 40.15 6.34 1.88
N GLY A 307 39.78 6.78 0.66
CA GLY A 307 39.69 8.22 0.38
C GLY A 307 38.52 8.75 -0.45
N LEU A 308 37.64 7.92 -1.02
CA LEU A 308 36.65 8.42 -1.99
C LEU A 308 35.19 7.97 -1.78
N ASP A 309 34.90 6.94 -0.98
CA ASP A 309 33.54 6.37 -0.86
C ASP A 309 32.75 6.76 0.41
N ASP A 310 33.33 7.50 1.35
CA ASP A 310 32.65 7.98 2.57
C ASP A 310 31.54 9.03 2.29
N ALA A 311 31.33 9.43 1.03
CA ALA A 311 30.36 10.46 0.66
C ALA A 311 28.93 9.95 0.42
N LEU A 312 28.67 8.64 0.54
CA LEU A 312 27.36 8.05 0.22
C LEU A 312 26.76 7.18 1.33
N ASP A 313 27.30 7.23 2.55
CA ASP A 313 26.68 6.59 3.71
C ASP A 313 25.38 7.34 4.09
N PRO A 314 24.18 6.76 3.91
CA PRO A 314 22.95 7.43 4.26
C PRO A 314 22.62 7.08 5.71
N THR A 315 23.33 7.71 6.65
CA THR A 315 22.78 7.87 7.99
C THR A 315 22.12 9.25 8.07
N PRO A 316 20.78 9.34 8.02
CA PRO A 316 20.10 10.46 8.64
C PRO A 316 19.80 10.10 10.09
N SER A 317 20.36 10.92 10.99
CA SER A 317 19.85 11.17 12.34
C SER A 317 18.33 11.36 12.38
#